data_AF-A0A533VMZ5-F1
#
_entry.id   AF-A0A533VMZ5-F1
#
_cell.length_a   1.000
_cell.length_b   1.000
_cell.length_c   1.000
_cell.angle_alpha   90.00
_cell.angle_beta   90.00
_cell.angle_gamma   90.00
#
_symmetry.space_group_name_H-M   'P 1'
#
loop_
_entity.id
_entity.type
_entity.pdbx_description
1 polymer ?
#
loop_
_entity_poly.entity_id
_entity_poly.type
_entity_poly.pdbx_seq_one_letter_code
_entity_poly.pdbx_strand_id
1 'polypeptide(L)'
;MSKVGSTAAGIIVSVLIVASVGVLGYYQFAIAPNITTTTTPINLGNITTIRINITVGAATKTTDAYAPNPVRLVIDKNNSVIFFNVDIQGGVGVFHTATANMTIGGSPVFDTGNLNAGDIGGPILLKTPGTYNYFCRLHPTTMRGTIVVVAAGG
;
A
#
# COMPACT_ATOMS: atom_id res chain seq x y z
N MET A 1 -42.06 -49.36 13.68
CA MET A 1 -42.04 -47.98 13.16
C MET A 1 -40.69 -47.37 13.51
N SER A 2 -39.67 -47.54 12.67
CA SER A 2 -38.34 -46.98 12.91
C SER A 2 -38.26 -45.55 12.37
N LYS A 3 -37.86 -44.63 13.25
CA LYS A 3 -37.67 -43.21 12.96
C LYS A 3 -36.30 -43.08 12.27
N VAL A 4 -36.27 -43.19 10.95
CA VAL A 4 -35.09 -42.83 10.15
C VAL A 4 -35.08 -41.31 10.03
N GLY A 5 -34.20 -40.63 10.77
CA GLY A 5 -34.11 -39.18 10.76
C GLY A 5 -32.71 -38.67 11.07
N SER A 6 -32.20 -37.82 10.18
CA SER A 6 -31.17 -36.81 10.43
C SER A 6 -29.70 -37.21 10.57
N THR A 7 -29.20 -38.16 9.77
CA THR A 7 -27.75 -38.18 9.45
C THR A 7 -27.50 -37.75 7.99
N ALA A 8 -28.39 -38.11 7.07
CA ALA A 8 -28.30 -37.70 5.67
C ALA A 8 -28.43 -36.16 5.48
N ALA A 9 -29.30 -35.50 6.23
CA ALA A 9 -29.54 -34.05 6.08
C ALA A 9 -28.32 -33.19 6.47
N GLY A 10 -27.58 -33.56 7.52
CA GLY A 10 -26.40 -32.79 7.98
C GLY A 10 -25.18 -32.91 7.05
N ILE A 11 -25.00 -34.09 6.44
CA ILE A 11 -23.92 -34.33 5.47
C ILE A 11 -24.20 -33.58 4.16
N ILE A 12 -25.46 -33.59 3.70
CA ILE A 12 -25.85 -32.87 2.47
C ILE A 12 -25.66 -31.35 2.63
N VAL A 13 -26.05 -30.77 3.77
CA VAL A 13 -25.86 -29.33 4.03
C VAL A 13 -24.37 -28.96 4.10
N SER A 14 -23.54 -29.79 4.73
CA SER A 14 -22.10 -29.54 4.85
C SER A 14 -21.38 -29.62 3.49
N VAL A 15 -21.76 -30.58 2.64
CA VAL A 15 -21.23 -30.71 1.27
C VAL A 15 -21.66 -29.52 0.41
N LEU A 16 -22.90 -29.05 0.54
CA LEU A 16 -23.39 -27.88 -0.21
C LEU A 16 -22.71 -26.57 0.20
N ILE A 17 -22.37 -26.39 1.48
CA ILE A 17 -21.64 -25.20 1.97
C ILE A 17 -20.18 -25.24 1.47
N VAL A 18 -19.50 -26.38 1.54
CA VAL A 18 -18.13 -26.52 1.01
C VAL A 18 -18.09 -26.36 -0.51
N ALA A 19 -19.08 -26.89 -1.23
CA ALA A 19 -19.20 -26.70 -2.68
C ALA A 19 -19.48 -25.24 -3.04
N SER A 20 -20.34 -24.53 -2.31
CA SER A 20 -20.65 -23.12 -2.58
C SER A 20 -19.50 -22.17 -2.24
N VAL A 21 -18.78 -22.38 -1.14
CA VAL A 21 -17.58 -21.57 -0.80
C VAL A 21 -16.41 -21.88 -1.73
N GLY A 22 -16.24 -23.14 -2.14
CA GLY A 22 -15.23 -23.53 -3.15
C GLY A 22 -15.51 -22.94 -4.53
N VAL A 23 -16.78 -22.90 -4.95
CA VAL A 23 -17.19 -22.30 -6.23
C VAL A 23 -17.10 -20.77 -6.20
N LEU A 24 -17.47 -20.10 -5.09
CA LEU A 24 -17.28 -18.65 -4.92
C LEU A 24 -15.81 -18.25 -4.88
N GLY A 25 -14.95 -19.05 -4.22
CA GLY A 25 -13.51 -18.86 -4.24
C GLY A 25 -12.91 -19.05 -5.64
N TYR A 26 -13.38 -20.06 -6.38
CA TYR A 26 -12.91 -20.33 -7.75
C TYR A 26 -13.19 -19.17 -8.71
N TYR A 27 -14.36 -18.51 -8.61
CA TYR A 27 -14.66 -17.37 -9.47
C TYR A 27 -13.93 -16.07 -9.10
N GLN A 28 -13.34 -15.94 -7.90
CA GLN A 28 -12.51 -14.79 -7.56
C GLN A 28 -11.10 -14.87 -8.16
N PHE A 29 -10.60 -16.08 -8.48
CA PHE A 29 -9.28 -16.27 -9.09
C PHE A 29 -9.31 -16.42 -10.63
N ALA A 30 -10.48 -16.65 -11.23
CA ALA A 30 -10.59 -16.97 -12.66
C ALA A 30 -10.93 -15.78 -13.58
N ILE A 31 -11.10 -14.56 -13.06
CA ILE A 31 -11.30 -13.34 -13.86
C ILE A 31 -10.37 -12.23 -13.39
N ALA A 32 -9.06 -12.50 -13.41
CA ALA A 32 -8.17 -11.41 -13.78
C ALA A 32 -8.37 -11.19 -15.28
N PRO A 33 -8.85 -10.02 -15.75
CA PRO A 33 -8.70 -9.72 -17.16
C PRO A 33 -7.21 -9.81 -17.45
N ASN A 34 -6.85 -10.66 -18.41
CA ASN A 34 -5.55 -10.61 -19.06
C ASN A 34 -5.51 -9.25 -19.76
N ILE A 35 -5.18 -8.19 -19.03
CA ILE A 35 -4.77 -6.96 -19.65
C ILE A 35 -3.42 -7.29 -20.26
N THR A 36 -3.47 -7.71 -21.52
CA THR A 36 -2.34 -7.59 -22.43
C THR A 36 -2.13 -6.11 -22.61
N THR A 37 -1.56 -5.46 -21.59
CA THR A 37 -0.93 -4.18 -21.78
C THR A 37 0.19 -4.46 -22.75
N THR A 38 0.04 -3.99 -23.98
CA THR A 38 1.20 -3.69 -24.82
C THR A 38 1.92 -2.54 -24.12
N THR A 39 2.62 -2.85 -23.04
CA THR A 39 3.67 -1.99 -22.52
C THR A 39 4.78 -2.14 -23.52
N THR A 40 4.95 -1.16 -24.39
CA THR A 40 6.30 -0.86 -24.87
C THR A 40 7.17 -0.85 -23.61
N PRO A 41 8.21 -1.68 -23.48
CA PRO A 41 9.14 -1.54 -22.38
C PRO A 41 9.79 -0.18 -22.58
N ILE A 42 9.27 0.83 -21.89
CA ILE A 42 9.98 2.09 -21.79
C ILE A 42 11.20 1.69 -20.94
N ASN A 43 12.35 1.61 -21.58
CA ASN A 43 13.62 1.46 -20.89
C ASN A 43 13.87 2.79 -20.16
N LEU A 44 13.28 2.94 -18.96
CA LEU A 44 13.41 4.15 -18.14
C LEU A 44 14.83 4.29 -17.53
N GLY A 45 15.82 3.53 -17.99
CA GLY A 45 17.09 3.40 -17.29
C GLY A 45 16.89 2.82 -15.88
N ASN A 46 17.97 2.81 -15.10
CA ASN A 46 18.00 2.27 -13.73
C ASN A 46 17.20 3.15 -12.75
N ILE A 47 15.88 3.23 -12.89
CA ILE A 47 15.05 3.95 -11.92
C ILE A 47 15.12 3.25 -10.57
N THR A 48 15.84 3.89 -9.66
CA THR A 48 16.00 3.40 -8.30
C THR A 48 14.81 3.91 -7.49
N THR A 49 14.02 2.99 -6.95
CA THR A 49 12.96 3.34 -6.01
C THR A 49 13.55 3.54 -4.62
N ILE A 50 13.29 4.69 -3.97
CA ILE A 50 13.74 4.95 -2.60
C ILE A 50 12.72 4.38 -1.62
N ARG A 51 13.18 3.59 -0.64
CA ARG A 51 12.34 3.14 0.47
C ARG A 51 12.31 4.17 1.60
N ILE A 52 11.12 4.51 2.05
CA ILE A 52 10.83 5.31 3.25
C ILE A 52 10.18 4.38 4.28
N ASN A 53 10.82 4.19 5.42
CA ASN A 53 10.28 3.43 6.52
C ASN A 53 9.37 4.30 7.39
N ILE A 54 8.21 3.78 7.79
CA ILE A 54 7.45 4.29 8.93
C ILE A 54 8.07 3.67 10.18
N THR A 55 8.72 4.49 11.01
CA THR A 55 9.66 4.01 12.03
C THR A 55 8.94 3.43 13.26
N VAL A 56 9.64 2.63 14.07
CA VAL A 56 9.09 2.13 15.34
C VAL A 56 8.73 3.30 16.25
N GLY A 57 7.53 3.29 16.82
CA GLY A 57 6.99 4.38 17.64
C GLY A 57 6.54 5.60 16.84
N ALA A 58 6.23 5.44 15.54
CA ALA A 58 5.97 6.57 14.65
C ALA A 58 4.81 7.48 15.13
N ALA A 59 3.79 6.92 15.79
CA ALA A 59 2.63 7.68 16.26
C ALA A 59 2.99 8.87 17.18
N THR A 60 4.05 8.75 17.97
CA THR A 60 4.50 9.77 18.94
C THR A 60 5.61 10.66 18.40
N LYS A 61 6.03 10.44 17.15
CA LYS A 61 7.14 11.13 16.49
C LYS A 61 6.67 12.25 15.59
N THR A 62 7.61 13.07 15.15
CA THR A 62 7.32 14.19 14.24
C THR A 62 7.91 13.93 12.86
N THR A 63 9.01 14.59 12.53
CA THR A 63 9.74 14.43 11.27
C THR A 63 10.56 13.14 11.21
N ASP A 64 10.77 12.48 12.35
CA ASP A 64 11.46 11.19 12.49
C ASP A 64 10.51 9.99 12.42
N ALA A 65 9.20 10.23 12.26
CA ALA A 65 8.20 9.18 12.04
C ALA A 65 8.37 8.46 10.69
N TYR A 66 8.97 9.14 9.71
CA TYR A 66 9.33 8.60 8.41
C TYR A 66 10.85 8.70 8.21
N ALA A 67 11.50 7.67 7.69
CA ALA A 67 12.95 7.64 7.50
C ALA A 67 13.37 6.93 6.21
N PRO A 68 14.22 7.51 5.35
CA PRO A 68 14.81 8.85 5.49
C PRO A 68 13.77 9.96 5.32
N ASN A 69 14.03 11.11 5.97
CA ASN A 69 13.24 12.33 5.81
C ASN A 69 14.14 13.56 6.06
N PRO A 70 14.23 14.52 5.12
CA PRO A 70 13.58 14.55 3.81
C PRO A 70 14.17 13.53 2.83
N VAL A 71 13.39 13.18 1.81
CA VAL A 71 13.86 12.42 0.64
C VAL A 71 14.08 13.34 -0.53
N ARG A 72 15.18 13.15 -1.28
CA ARG A 72 15.45 13.85 -2.52
C ARG A 72 15.36 12.91 -3.72
N LEU A 73 14.48 13.24 -4.65
CA LEU A 73 14.24 12.54 -5.90
C LEU A 73 14.68 13.40 -7.08
N VAL A 74 15.19 12.75 -8.12
CA VAL A 74 15.56 13.35 -9.40
C VAL A 74 14.73 12.67 -10.49
N ILE A 75 14.01 13.47 -11.28
CA ILE A 75 13.21 12.99 -12.43
C ILE A 75 14.08 12.08 -13.32
N ASP A 76 13.48 10.98 -13.79
CA ASP A 76 14.08 9.96 -14.66
C ASP A 76 15.32 9.22 -14.10
N LYS A 77 15.67 9.43 -12.81
CA LYS A 77 16.76 8.69 -12.14
C LYS A 77 16.28 7.90 -10.94
N ASN A 78 15.59 8.55 -10.01
CA ASN A 78 15.15 7.94 -8.77
C ASN A 78 13.88 8.60 -8.25
N ASN A 79 12.93 8.92 -9.13
CA ASN A 79 11.71 9.65 -8.79
C ASN A 79 10.54 8.78 -8.35
N SER A 80 10.84 7.58 -7.85
CA SER A 80 9.88 6.66 -7.27
C SER A 80 10.19 6.43 -5.79
N VAL A 81 9.16 6.36 -4.96
CA VAL A 81 9.27 5.96 -3.55
C VAL A 81 8.37 4.79 -3.22
N ILE A 82 8.77 3.97 -2.24
CA ILE A 82 7.86 3.07 -1.52
C ILE A 82 7.86 3.45 -0.04
N PHE A 83 6.73 3.25 0.61
CA PHE A 83 6.60 3.33 2.05
C PHE A 83 6.57 1.92 2.63
N PHE A 84 7.39 1.63 3.63
CA PHE A 84 7.41 0.34 4.32
C PHE A 84 7.12 0.56 5.80
N ASN A 85 6.05 -0.04 6.32
CA ASN A 85 5.72 0.13 7.72
C ASN A 85 6.49 -0.87 8.57
N VAL A 86 7.46 -0.40 9.35
CA VAL A 86 8.24 -1.22 10.29
C VAL A 86 7.85 -1.00 11.75
N ASP A 87 6.73 -0.30 12.00
CA ASP A 87 6.29 0.03 13.35
C ASP A 87 5.70 -1.19 14.07
N ILE A 88 6.58 -1.95 14.73
CA ILE A 88 6.25 -3.06 15.62
C ILE A 88 6.70 -2.68 17.03
N GLN A 89 5.76 -2.61 17.96
CA GLN A 89 5.99 -2.23 19.36
C GLN A 89 5.55 -3.37 20.27
N GLY A 90 6.46 -3.90 21.09
CA GLY A 90 6.16 -5.01 21.99
C GLY A 90 5.64 -6.28 21.28
N GLY A 91 6.00 -6.48 20.02
CA GLY A 91 5.51 -7.60 19.19
C GLY A 91 4.16 -7.35 18.51
N VAL A 92 3.56 -6.16 18.68
CA VAL A 92 2.29 -5.78 18.06
C VAL A 92 2.55 -4.77 16.94
N GLY A 93 2.01 -5.03 15.75
CA GLY A 93 2.10 -4.13 14.61
C GLY A 93 1.16 -2.92 14.76
N VAL A 94 1.65 -1.73 14.45
CA VAL A 94 0.87 -0.49 14.45
C VAL A 94 0.69 -0.03 13.01
N PHE A 95 -0.56 0.16 12.58
CA PHE A 95 -0.85 0.57 11.21
C PHE A 95 -0.76 2.08 11.04
N HIS A 96 -0.36 2.53 9.85
CA HIS A 96 -0.13 3.94 9.50
C HIS A 96 -0.47 4.23 8.04
N THR A 97 -0.38 5.50 7.65
CA THR A 97 -0.50 5.92 6.24
C THR A 97 0.63 6.89 5.87
N ALA A 98 0.83 7.12 4.58
CA ALA A 98 1.50 8.29 4.03
C ALA A 98 0.60 8.92 2.96
N THR A 99 0.10 10.12 3.25
CA THR A 99 -0.87 10.83 2.41
C THR A 99 -0.36 12.24 2.14
N ALA A 100 -0.30 12.63 0.87
CA ALA A 100 0.17 13.95 0.48
C ALA A 100 -0.76 15.06 0.93
N ASN A 101 -0.21 16.21 1.34
CA ASN A 101 -0.98 17.43 1.59
C ASN A 101 -1.48 18.07 0.29
N MET A 102 -0.65 18.00 -0.77
CA MET A 102 -1.03 18.54 -2.08
C MET A 102 -2.15 17.70 -2.68
N THR A 103 -3.16 18.37 -3.24
CA THR A 103 -4.30 17.72 -3.91
C THR A 103 -4.43 18.18 -5.36
N ILE A 104 -4.83 17.29 -6.25
CA ILE A 104 -5.25 17.59 -7.63
C ILE A 104 -6.69 17.11 -7.79
N GLY A 105 -7.59 18.00 -8.23
CA GLY A 105 -9.01 17.66 -8.37
C GLY A 105 -9.68 17.24 -7.06
N GLY A 106 -9.21 17.75 -5.92
CA GLY A 106 -9.71 17.40 -4.59
C GLY A 106 -9.17 16.09 -4.00
N SER A 107 -8.35 15.33 -4.75
CA SER A 107 -7.71 14.11 -4.26
C SER A 107 -6.23 14.33 -3.96
N PRO A 108 -5.66 13.74 -2.89
CA PRO A 108 -4.24 13.86 -2.61
C PRO A 108 -3.40 13.31 -3.77
N VAL A 109 -2.28 13.96 -4.08
CA VAL A 109 -1.39 13.54 -5.19
C VAL A 109 -0.80 12.14 -5.00
N PHE A 110 -0.76 11.67 -3.75
CA PHE A 110 -0.63 10.25 -3.42
C PHE A 110 -1.26 9.95 -2.06
N ASP A 111 -1.68 8.70 -1.90
CA ASP A 111 -2.14 8.14 -0.65
C ASP A 111 -1.83 6.64 -0.62
N THR A 112 -1.13 6.16 0.40
CA THR A 112 -0.82 4.73 0.53
C THR A 112 -2.02 3.89 0.95
N GLY A 113 -3.10 4.51 1.44
CA GLY A 113 -4.07 3.78 2.25
C GLY A 113 -3.48 3.34 3.59
N ASN A 114 -4.18 2.44 4.28
CA ASN A 114 -3.71 1.85 5.53
C ASN A 114 -2.61 0.83 5.24
N LEU A 115 -1.47 0.96 5.92
CA LEU A 115 -0.36 0.02 5.90
C LEU A 115 -0.26 -0.62 7.29
N ASN A 116 -0.54 -1.91 7.41
CA ASN A 116 -0.19 -2.65 8.62
C ASN A 116 1.33 -2.76 8.75
N ALA A 117 1.82 -3.15 9.93
CA ALA A 117 3.25 -3.45 10.06
C ALA A 117 3.63 -4.61 9.11
N GLY A 118 4.69 -4.41 8.33
CA GLY A 118 5.12 -5.32 7.27
C GLY A 118 4.56 -4.98 5.88
N ASP A 119 3.57 -4.09 5.77
CA ASP A 119 3.02 -3.70 4.47
C ASP A 119 3.89 -2.68 3.74
N ILE A 120 3.86 -2.76 2.41
CA ILE A 120 4.51 -1.82 1.49
C ILE A 120 3.43 -1.04 0.73
N GLY A 121 3.53 0.29 0.74
CA GLY A 121 2.74 1.18 -0.09
C GLY A 121 3.56 1.73 -1.27
N GLY A 122 3.01 1.69 -2.48
CA GLY A 122 3.66 2.14 -3.71
C GLY A 122 4.06 1.00 -4.65
N PRO A 123 4.95 1.23 -5.64
CA PRO A 123 5.73 2.45 -5.86
C PRO A 123 4.87 3.67 -6.21
N ILE A 124 5.27 4.85 -5.71
CA ILE A 124 4.68 6.15 -6.02
C ILE A 124 5.67 6.94 -6.86
N LEU A 125 5.29 7.21 -8.10
CA LEU A 125 6.11 7.95 -9.07
C LEU A 125 5.73 9.43 -9.06
N LEU A 126 6.70 10.30 -8.75
CA LEU A 126 6.51 11.75 -8.78
C LEU A 126 7.19 12.35 -10.01
N LYS A 127 6.40 12.89 -10.93
CA LYS A 127 6.88 13.35 -12.24
C LYS A 127 7.11 14.87 -12.34
N THR A 128 6.64 15.62 -11.34
CA THR A 128 6.72 17.07 -11.37
C THR A 128 7.73 17.54 -10.32
N PRO A 129 8.70 18.40 -10.69
CA PRO A 129 9.56 19.05 -9.71
C PRO A 129 8.74 19.83 -8.68
N GLY A 130 9.13 19.75 -7.42
CA GLY A 130 8.41 20.38 -6.32
C GLY A 130 8.70 19.77 -4.96
N THR A 131 8.14 20.39 -3.92
CA THR A 131 8.18 19.86 -2.55
C THR A 131 6.83 19.25 -2.20
N TYR A 132 6.85 17.97 -1.85
CA TYR A 132 5.68 17.17 -1.49
C TYR A 132 5.72 16.89 0.01
N ASN A 133 5.00 17.71 0.78
CA ASN A 133 4.76 17.43 2.19
C ASN A 133 3.64 16.40 2.34
N TYR A 134 3.81 15.47 3.27
CA TYR A 134 2.85 14.39 3.52
C TYR A 134 2.76 14.07 5.02
N PHE A 135 1.73 13.32 5.39
CA PHE A 135 1.39 13.01 6.77
C PHE A 135 0.70 11.66 6.92
N CYS A 136 0.58 11.17 8.15
CA CYS A 136 -0.27 10.02 8.47
C CYS A 136 -1.66 10.51 8.83
N ARG A 137 -2.70 9.99 8.17
CA ARG A 137 -4.09 10.40 8.47
C ARG A 137 -4.55 10.05 9.86
N LEU A 138 -3.97 9.02 10.46
CA LEU A 138 -4.28 8.58 11.83
C LEU A 138 -3.62 9.47 12.88
N HIS A 139 -2.50 10.10 12.52
CA HIS A 139 -1.73 10.99 13.38
C HIS A 139 -1.45 12.31 12.64
N PRO A 140 -2.51 13.06 12.26
CA PRO A 140 -2.41 14.11 11.27
C PRO A 140 -1.70 15.36 11.77
N THR A 141 -1.46 15.49 13.07
CA THR A 141 -0.77 16.64 13.67
C THR A 141 0.71 16.36 13.92
N THR A 142 1.09 15.10 14.17
CA THR A 142 2.44 14.71 14.58
C THR A 142 3.28 14.16 13.44
N MET A 143 2.86 13.07 12.79
CA MET A 143 3.65 12.40 11.76
C MET A 143 3.73 13.23 10.48
N ARG A 144 4.94 13.72 10.15
CA ARG A 144 5.19 14.57 8.98
C ARG A 144 6.40 14.10 8.19
N GLY A 145 6.29 14.13 6.87
CA GLY A 145 7.42 13.87 5.99
C GLY A 145 7.44 14.80 4.78
N THR A 146 8.59 14.86 4.13
CA THR A 146 8.86 15.73 2.98
C THR A 146 9.64 14.96 1.91
N ILE A 147 9.14 15.01 0.69
CA ILE A 147 9.85 14.58 -0.52
C ILE A 147 10.14 15.81 -1.37
N VAL A 148 11.39 16.00 -1.78
CA VAL A 148 11.83 17.05 -2.69
C VAL A 148 12.14 16.41 -4.04
N VAL A 149 11.39 16.79 -5.07
CA VAL A 149 11.60 16.34 -6.44
C VAL A 149 12.26 17.46 -7.23
N VAL A 150 13.39 17.17 -7.86
CA VAL A 150 14.07 18.10 -8.77
C VAL A 150 14.07 17.56 -10.18
N ALA A 151 14.12 18.48 -11.17
CA ALA A 151 14.31 18.10 -12.56
C ALA A 151 15.62 17.30 -12.73
N ALA A 152 15.67 16.44 -13.74
CA ALA A 152 16.93 15.93 -14.23
C ALA A 152 17.77 17.14 -14.69
N GLY A 153 18.92 17.37 -14.06
CA GLY A 153 19.89 18.29 -14.64
C GLY A 153 20.28 17.76 -16.02
N GLY A 154 20.20 18.62 -17.03
CA GLY A 154 20.72 18.35 -18.37
C GLY A 154 22.22 18.15 -18.38
#